data_AF-A0A9W9WT22-F1
#
_entry.id   AF-A0A9W9WT22-F1
#
_cell.length_a   1.000
_cell.length_b   1.000
_cell.length_c   1.000
_cell.angle_alpha   90.00
_cell.angle_beta   90.00
_cell.angle_gamma   90.00
#
_symmetry.space_group_name_H-M   'P 1'
#
loop_
_entity.id
_entity.type
_entity.pdbx_description
1 polymer ?
#
loop_
_entity_poly.entity_id
_entity_poly.type
_entity_poly.pdbx_seq_one_letter_code
_entity_poly.pdbx_strand_id
1 'polypeptide(L)'
;MEPISDSTGFQKVPAVENPTMPVADIPWSPPPIDPLPELGDPERATLIDRLRESAKKNELDSTSWACLWLSDIESLRGIVRAAGHSRGLAACMMIGVTAFTMIRAWKTRLTTLRETQAKRKLGEDESPKRKLSVKTACLERDNGSCVITNLPDVDVAHIYPLSLKEGRSSAKNETYDQFWTSLDTFWSEDLVAEWKERLTGPCGTELCENLLCLCPNAHRYWGACYFALQPLHLRDDRKELITRFYWLPKVTRHTVQVQDKPSIPLHPPKELLNLRVENTDGSAHKMNSGDLVVFQTKDPENMPLPSWDLLQMQWILNRIGAISGAASASTWPWDWDTEDEDSNMEFEYYDDEDME
;
A
#
# COMPACT_ATOMS: atom_id res chain seq x y z
N MET A 1 -2.31 37.97 67.71
CA MET A 1 -1.45 36.78 67.51
C MET A 1 -2.06 36.02 66.35
N GLU A 2 -1.62 36.33 65.15
CA GLU A 2 -1.96 35.62 63.92
C GLU A 2 -0.67 34.97 63.40
N PRO A 3 -0.71 33.72 62.88
CA PRO A 3 0.49 33.03 62.46
C PRO A 3 0.86 33.40 61.02
N ILE A 4 2.16 33.61 60.84
CA ILE A 4 2.88 33.77 59.59
C ILE A 4 2.88 32.42 58.86
N SER A 5 2.48 32.41 57.59
CA SER A 5 2.75 31.30 56.66
C SER A 5 3.61 31.77 55.50
N ASP A 6 4.91 31.51 55.62
CA ASP A 6 5.84 31.53 54.50
C ASP A 6 5.43 30.44 53.49
N SER A 7 5.09 30.85 52.28
CA SER A 7 5.05 29.95 51.12
C SER A 7 6.18 30.30 50.18
N THR A 8 7.07 29.31 50.08
CA THR A 8 8.21 29.15 49.20
C THR A 8 7.90 29.52 47.75
N GLY A 9 8.76 30.36 47.18
CA GLY A 9 8.72 30.73 45.77
C GLY A 9 9.01 29.52 44.88
N PHE A 10 8.02 29.14 44.06
CA PHE A 10 8.25 28.29 42.90
C PHE A 10 8.75 29.17 41.75
N GLN A 11 9.99 28.93 41.34
CA GLN A 11 10.53 29.42 40.07
C GLN A 11 9.63 28.93 38.94
N LYS A 12 9.05 29.88 38.21
CA LYS A 12 8.24 29.65 37.02
C LYS A 12 9.15 29.06 35.95
N VAL A 13 9.00 27.76 35.68
CA VAL A 13 9.62 27.08 34.53
C VAL A 13 9.14 27.80 33.27
N PRO A 14 10.02 28.18 32.32
CA PRO A 14 9.57 28.80 31.08
C PRO A 14 8.68 27.82 30.32
N ALA A 15 7.59 28.33 29.75
CA ALA A 15 6.68 27.56 28.92
C ALA A 15 7.48 26.98 27.74
N VAL A 16 7.62 25.66 27.71
CA VAL A 16 8.06 24.94 26.51
C VAL A 16 6.94 25.11 25.51
N GLU A 17 7.28 25.70 24.37
CA GLU A 17 6.36 25.90 23.24
C GLU A 17 5.67 24.57 22.92
N ASN A 18 4.34 24.63 22.83
CA ASN A 18 3.51 23.49 22.43
C ASN A 18 4.07 22.90 21.12
N PRO A 19 4.33 21.58 21.04
CA PRO A 19 4.45 20.92 19.75
C PRO A 19 3.03 20.76 19.21
N THR A 20 2.38 21.88 18.89
CA THR A 20 1.45 21.84 17.76
C THR A 20 2.35 21.49 16.59
N MET A 21 2.16 20.32 15.96
CA MET A 21 2.88 19.97 14.75
C MET A 21 2.98 21.21 13.87
N PRO A 22 4.18 21.68 13.48
CA PRO A 22 4.28 22.87 12.67
C PRO A 22 3.73 22.51 11.29
N VAL A 23 2.44 22.79 11.10
CA VAL A 23 1.84 23.10 9.80
C VAL A 23 2.50 24.36 9.21
N ALA A 24 3.35 25.04 9.99
CA ALA A 24 3.92 26.35 9.71
C ALA A 24 4.96 26.41 8.58
N ASP A 25 5.58 25.30 8.16
CA ASP A 25 6.61 25.34 7.10
C ASP A 25 6.43 24.25 6.05
N ILE A 26 5.21 24.05 5.53
CA ILE A 26 5.05 23.33 4.25
C ILE A 26 5.41 24.33 3.15
N PRO A 27 6.56 24.19 2.44
CA PRO A 27 7.04 25.19 1.48
C PRO A 27 6.18 25.27 0.20
N TRP A 28 5.08 24.52 0.16
CA TRP A 28 4.22 24.34 -0.99
C TRP A 28 2.76 24.21 -0.51
N SER A 29 1.81 24.71 -1.30
CA SER A 29 0.39 24.62 -0.95
C SER A 29 -0.13 23.20 -1.21
N PRO A 30 -0.62 22.47 -0.18
CA PRO A 30 -1.16 21.14 -0.38
C PRO A 30 -2.34 21.15 -1.36
N PRO A 31 -2.48 20.15 -2.27
CA PRO A 31 -3.64 20.08 -3.15
C PRO A 31 -4.92 19.96 -2.31
N PRO A 32 -6.08 20.31 -2.88
CA PRO A 32 -7.37 20.08 -2.25
C PRO A 32 -7.51 18.65 -1.72
N ILE A 33 -8.31 18.48 -0.67
CA ILE A 33 -8.68 17.16 -0.15
C ILE A 33 -9.71 16.57 -1.11
N ASP A 34 -9.22 15.98 -2.19
CA ASP A 34 -10.00 15.25 -3.17
C ASP A 34 -9.40 13.83 -3.29
N PRO A 35 -10.13 12.78 -2.87
CA PRO A 35 -9.65 11.41 -2.99
C PRO A 35 -9.68 10.88 -4.44
N LEU A 36 -10.34 11.59 -5.37
CA LEU A 36 -10.54 11.19 -6.76
C LEU A 36 -10.33 12.38 -7.74
N PRO A 37 -9.15 13.03 -7.73
CA PRO A 37 -8.87 14.19 -8.58
C PRO A 37 -9.02 13.90 -10.09
N GLU A 38 -8.89 12.63 -10.49
CA GLU A 38 -9.03 12.17 -11.87
C GLU A 38 -10.44 12.45 -12.45
N LEU A 39 -11.45 12.58 -11.58
CA LEU A 39 -12.84 12.84 -11.98
C LEU A 39 -13.12 14.31 -12.33
N GLY A 40 -12.16 15.20 -12.05
CA GLY A 40 -12.23 16.60 -12.46
C GLY A 40 -12.09 16.80 -13.96
N ASP A 41 -11.56 15.81 -14.69
CA ASP A 41 -11.42 15.87 -16.15
C ASP A 41 -12.80 15.68 -16.84
N PRO A 42 -13.32 16.70 -17.55
CA PRO A 42 -14.62 16.61 -18.20
C PRO A 42 -14.64 15.60 -19.37
N GLU A 43 -13.49 15.33 -20.00
CA GLU A 43 -13.39 14.41 -21.13
C GLU A 43 -13.60 12.96 -20.70
N ARG A 44 -13.19 12.60 -19.47
CA ARG A 44 -13.27 11.24 -18.96
C ARG A 44 -14.67 10.64 -19.08
N ALA A 45 -15.69 11.39 -18.67
CA ALA A 45 -17.08 10.95 -18.76
C ALA A 45 -17.50 10.72 -20.22
N THR A 46 -17.08 11.57 -21.15
CA THR A 46 -17.36 11.43 -22.58
C THR A 46 -16.68 10.20 -23.18
N LEU A 47 -15.43 9.91 -22.81
CA LEU A 47 -14.70 8.73 -23.29
C LEU A 47 -15.33 7.43 -22.80
N ILE A 48 -15.68 7.37 -21.52
CA ILE A 48 -16.37 6.23 -20.91
C ILE A 48 -17.73 6.00 -21.58
N ASP A 49 -18.44 7.06 -21.92
CA ASP A 49 -19.72 6.97 -22.63
C ASP A 49 -19.58 6.38 -24.04
N ARG A 50 -18.56 6.81 -24.78
CA ARG A 50 -18.24 6.28 -26.10
C ARG A 50 -17.85 4.79 -26.05
N LEU A 51 -17.14 4.37 -25.01
CA LEU A 51 -16.80 2.97 -24.79
C LEU A 51 -18.06 2.13 -24.55
N ARG A 52 -18.96 2.61 -23.67
CA ARG A 52 -20.28 2.00 -23.41
C ARG A 52 -21.07 1.78 -24.70
N GLU A 53 -21.17 2.81 -25.53
CA GLU A 53 -21.89 2.77 -26.81
C GLU A 53 -21.26 1.78 -27.79
N SER A 54 -19.93 1.80 -27.92
CA SER A 54 -19.19 0.90 -28.82
C SER A 54 -19.35 -0.57 -28.42
N ALA A 55 -19.35 -0.86 -27.12
CA ALA A 55 -19.56 -2.21 -26.59
C ALA A 55 -21.04 -2.62 -26.62
N LYS A 56 -21.98 -1.66 -26.68
CA LYS A 56 -23.41 -1.85 -26.41
C LYS A 56 -23.66 -2.54 -25.06
N LYS A 57 -22.94 -2.08 -24.03
CA LYS A 57 -22.98 -2.65 -22.68
C LYS A 57 -23.06 -1.51 -21.67
N ASN A 58 -24.15 -1.46 -20.92
CA ASN A 58 -24.41 -0.40 -19.94
C ASN A 58 -23.78 -0.70 -18.58
N GLU A 59 -23.48 -1.96 -18.33
CA GLU A 59 -23.03 -2.47 -17.03
C GLU A 59 -21.67 -3.13 -17.11
N LEU A 60 -20.90 -3.03 -16.04
CA LEU A 60 -19.56 -3.57 -15.95
C LEU A 60 -19.30 -4.14 -14.55
N ASP A 61 -18.34 -5.05 -14.48
CA ASP A 61 -17.72 -5.39 -13.20
C ASP A 61 -17.14 -4.14 -12.53
N SER A 62 -17.40 -3.99 -11.23
CA SER A 62 -16.94 -2.84 -10.45
C SER A 62 -15.41 -2.66 -10.49
N THR A 63 -14.61 -3.71 -10.71
CA THR A 63 -13.14 -3.57 -10.77
C THR A 63 -12.67 -2.90 -12.05
N SER A 64 -13.21 -3.32 -13.21
CA SER A 64 -12.91 -2.64 -14.47
C SER A 64 -13.48 -1.23 -14.51
N TRP A 65 -14.65 -1.02 -13.92
CA TRP A 65 -15.24 0.30 -13.81
C TRP A 65 -14.31 1.24 -13.04
N ALA A 66 -13.81 0.79 -11.89
CA ALA A 66 -12.85 1.54 -11.10
C ALA A 66 -11.56 1.84 -11.89
N CYS A 67 -11.01 0.85 -12.61
CA CYS A 67 -9.82 1.05 -13.44
C CYS A 67 -10.07 2.09 -14.55
N LEU A 68 -11.19 2.04 -15.25
CA LEU A 68 -11.52 3.02 -16.30
C LEU A 68 -11.64 4.45 -15.72
N TRP A 69 -12.29 4.61 -14.57
CA TRP A 69 -12.45 5.92 -13.94
C TRP A 69 -11.16 6.48 -13.33
N LEU A 70 -10.22 5.64 -12.90
CA LEU A 70 -8.95 6.05 -12.27
C LEU A 70 -7.73 5.92 -13.21
N SER A 71 -7.93 5.46 -14.45
CA SER A 71 -6.89 5.34 -15.49
C SER A 71 -6.32 6.68 -15.93
N ASP A 72 -5.12 6.65 -16.50
CA ASP A 72 -4.55 7.80 -17.21
C ASP A 72 -5.45 8.18 -18.39
N ILE A 73 -5.65 9.48 -18.59
CA ILE A 73 -6.58 9.96 -19.62
C ILE A 73 -6.12 9.56 -21.04
N GLU A 74 -4.81 9.53 -21.29
CA GLU A 74 -4.27 9.08 -22.58
C GLU A 74 -4.49 7.58 -22.81
N SER A 75 -4.29 6.76 -21.78
CA SER A 75 -4.58 5.32 -21.84
C SER A 75 -6.07 5.07 -22.10
N LEU A 76 -6.96 5.83 -21.43
CA LEU A 76 -8.40 5.77 -21.69
C LEU A 76 -8.75 6.15 -23.14
N ARG A 77 -8.13 7.20 -23.69
CA ARG A 77 -8.28 7.55 -25.12
C ARG A 77 -7.82 6.40 -26.01
N GLY A 78 -6.70 5.75 -25.68
CA GLY A 78 -6.18 4.57 -26.37
C GLY A 78 -7.19 3.41 -26.38
N ILE A 79 -7.76 3.08 -25.22
CA ILE A 79 -8.81 2.06 -25.05
C ILE A 79 -10.01 2.37 -25.95
N VAL A 80 -10.51 3.61 -25.92
CA VAL A 80 -11.68 4.02 -26.74
C VAL A 80 -11.38 3.94 -28.24
N ARG A 81 -10.17 4.33 -28.67
CA ARG A 81 -9.74 4.19 -30.07
C ARG A 81 -9.70 2.72 -30.48
N ALA A 82 -9.11 1.85 -29.67
CA ALA A 82 -9.08 0.41 -29.93
C ALA A 82 -10.49 -0.20 -30.00
N ALA A 83 -11.37 0.16 -29.05
CA ALA A 83 -12.76 -0.27 -29.02
C ALA A 83 -13.57 0.17 -30.26
N GLY A 84 -13.22 1.31 -30.87
CA GLY A 84 -13.86 1.80 -32.09
C GLY A 84 -13.64 0.92 -33.34
N HIS A 85 -12.65 0.02 -33.33
CA HIS A 85 -12.34 -0.83 -34.50
C HIS A 85 -13.31 -2.00 -34.66
N SER A 86 -13.82 -2.56 -33.56
CA SER A 86 -14.84 -3.60 -33.62
C SER A 86 -15.57 -3.75 -32.29
N ARG A 87 -16.84 -4.18 -32.37
CA ARG A 87 -17.63 -4.48 -31.17
C ARG A 87 -17.00 -5.58 -30.30
N GLY A 88 -16.30 -6.54 -30.91
CA GLY A 88 -15.61 -7.61 -30.18
C GLY A 88 -14.48 -7.07 -29.31
N LEU A 89 -13.64 -6.20 -29.85
CA LEU A 89 -12.58 -5.53 -29.08
C LEU A 89 -13.16 -4.63 -27.98
N ALA A 90 -14.22 -3.87 -28.28
CA ALA A 90 -14.93 -3.09 -27.28
C ALA A 90 -15.47 -3.98 -26.14
N ALA A 91 -16.04 -5.14 -26.46
CA ALA A 91 -16.49 -6.08 -25.46
C ALA A 91 -15.33 -6.66 -24.64
N CYS A 92 -14.19 -6.98 -25.26
CA CYS A 92 -13.00 -7.47 -24.55
C CYS A 92 -12.44 -6.44 -23.55
N MET A 93 -12.36 -5.16 -23.93
CA MET A 93 -11.96 -4.09 -23.01
C MET A 93 -12.94 -3.92 -21.83
N MET A 94 -14.17 -4.42 -21.98
CA MET A 94 -15.21 -4.45 -20.96
C MET A 94 -15.31 -5.79 -20.21
N ILE A 95 -14.39 -6.74 -20.45
CA ILE A 95 -14.29 -8.00 -19.71
C ILE A 95 -13.27 -7.81 -18.58
N GLY A 96 -13.78 -7.70 -17.35
CA GLY A 96 -12.96 -7.35 -16.18
C GLY A 96 -12.14 -8.43 -15.52
N VAL A 97 -11.79 -9.48 -16.28
CA VAL A 97 -10.99 -10.59 -15.74
C VAL A 97 -9.57 -10.11 -15.41
N THR A 98 -8.96 -9.28 -16.27
CA THR A 98 -7.61 -8.73 -16.05
C THR A 98 -7.57 -7.73 -14.89
N ALA A 99 -8.53 -6.81 -14.83
CA ALA A 99 -8.60 -5.82 -13.73
C ALA A 99 -8.81 -6.48 -12.36
N PHE A 100 -9.69 -7.48 -12.27
CA PHE A 100 -9.92 -8.18 -11.00
C PHE A 100 -8.73 -9.02 -10.56
N THR A 101 -8.12 -9.77 -11.48
CA THR A 101 -6.92 -10.58 -11.16
C THR A 101 -5.76 -9.69 -10.74
N MET A 102 -5.55 -8.54 -11.38
CA MET A 102 -4.57 -7.54 -10.98
C MET A 102 -4.78 -7.06 -9.55
N ILE A 103 -6.00 -6.68 -9.15
CA ILE A 103 -6.27 -6.21 -7.78
C ILE A 103 -6.22 -7.35 -6.76
N ARG A 104 -6.63 -8.57 -7.15
CA ARG A 104 -6.48 -9.76 -6.29
C ARG A 104 -4.99 -10.03 -6.02
N ALA A 105 -4.18 -10.06 -7.07
CA ALA A 105 -2.73 -10.19 -7.01
C ALA A 105 -2.10 -9.10 -6.13
N TRP A 106 -2.52 -7.84 -6.34
CA TRP A 106 -2.09 -6.70 -5.52
C TRP A 106 -2.45 -6.85 -4.04
N LYS A 107 -3.57 -7.51 -3.70
CA LYS A 107 -4.02 -7.68 -2.31
C LYS A 107 -3.35 -8.87 -1.62
N THR A 108 -2.97 -9.91 -2.35
CA THR A 108 -2.34 -11.09 -1.76
C THR A 108 -1.15 -10.65 -0.91
N ARG A 109 -1.18 -10.95 0.39
CA ARG A 109 -0.06 -10.74 1.30
C ARG A 109 0.30 -12.11 1.82
N LEU A 110 1.54 -12.55 1.64
CA LEU A 110 2.05 -13.73 2.33
C LEU A 110 1.88 -13.48 3.84
N THR A 111 1.08 -14.29 4.50
CA THR A 111 1.01 -14.29 5.95
C THR A 111 2.36 -14.80 6.45
N THR A 112 3.17 -13.90 7.01
CA THR A 112 4.18 -14.31 7.98
C THR A 112 3.42 -14.78 9.23
N LEU A 113 2.83 -15.98 9.16
CA LEU A 113 2.48 -16.71 10.36
C LEU A 113 3.76 -16.76 11.19
N ARG A 114 3.67 -16.26 12.43
CA ARG A 114 4.74 -16.20 13.44
C ARG A 114 5.87 -17.18 13.11
N GLU A 115 7.03 -16.64 12.72
CA GLU A 115 8.32 -17.33 12.81
C GLU A 115 8.67 -17.55 14.30
N THR A 116 7.78 -18.17 15.05
CA THR A 116 8.10 -18.75 16.35
C THR A 116 8.81 -20.07 16.08
N GLN A 117 10.11 -20.07 16.41
CA GLN A 117 10.98 -21.24 16.60
C GLN A 117 11.72 -21.79 15.38
N ALA A 118 12.56 -20.97 14.75
CA ALA A 118 13.75 -21.46 14.05
C ALA A 118 15.01 -20.64 14.36
N LYS A 119 15.24 -20.30 15.64
CA LYS A 119 16.61 -20.02 16.11
C LYS A 119 17.32 -21.35 16.33
N ARG A 120 17.92 -21.93 15.29
CA ARG A 120 19.06 -22.84 15.45
C ARG A 120 20.34 -22.07 15.14
N LYS A 121 21.20 -22.12 16.15
CA LYS A 121 22.56 -21.59 16.25
C LYS A 121 23.32 -21.59 14.91
N LEU A 122 23.91 -20.46 14.55
CA LEU A 122 25.13 -20.44 13.77
C LEU A 122 26.07 -19.36 14.31
N GLY A 123 27.34 -19.77 14.39
CA GLY A 123 28.40 -19.23 15.22
C GLY A 123 28.74 -17.77 14.95
N GLU A 124 29.32 -17.18 16.00
CA GLU A 124 30.10 -15.95 15.94
C GLU A 124 31.28 -16.16 15.00
N ASP A 125 31.36 -15.34 13.95
CA ASP A 125 32.63 -14.93 13.39
C ASP A 125 32.59 -13.42 13.16
N GLU A 126 33.63 -12.73 13.63
CA GLU A 126 33.68 -11.28 13.73
C GLU A 126 34.14 -10.62 12.41
N SER A 127 33.43 -9.53 12.05
CA SER A 127 33.78 -8.43 11.11
C SER A 127 33.58 -8.65 9.60
N PRO A 128 33.38 -7.60 8.77
CA PRO A 128 33.29 -6.16 9.05
C PRO A 128 31.90 -5.54 8.72
N LYS A 129 31.43 -4.57 9.52
CA LYS A 129 30.17 -3.79 9.39
C LYS A 129 28.98 -4.59 8.84
N ARG A 130 28.30 -5.33 9.72
CA ARG A 130 27.05 -6.07 9.45
C ARG A 130 26.05 -5.12 8.75
N LYS A 131 25.78 -5.31 7.45
CA LYS A 131 24.64 -4.64 6.80
C LYS A 131 23.40 -5.00 7.61
N LEU A 132 22.69 -3.98 8.09
CA LEU A 132 21.42 -4.18 8.78
C LEU A 132 20.49 -4.98 7.87
N SER A 133 19.75 -5.93 8.44
CA SER A 133 18.69 -6.57 7.65
C SER A 133 17.69 -5.49 7.24
N VAL A 134 17.07 -5.65 6.08
CA VAL A 134 16.14 -4.65 5.52
C VAL A 134 14.98 -4.36 6.49
N LYS A 135 14.51 -5.38 7.22
CA LYS A 135 13.51 -5.24 8.29
C LYS A 135 14.06 -4.44 9.48
N THR A 136 15.31 -4.67 9.88
CA THR A 136 15.95 -3.90 10.97
C THR A 136 16.12 -2.43 10.58
N ALA A 137 16.56 -2.14 9.35
CA ALA A 137 16.65 -0.78 8.84
C ALA A 137 15.29 -0.06 8.85
N CYS A 138 14.21 -0.75 8.44
CA CYS A 138 12.84 -0.22 8.52
C CYS A 138 12.40 0.05 9.97
N LEU A 139 12.68 -0.87 10.90
CA LEU A 139 12.35 -0.71 12.32
C LEU A 139 13.12 0.45 12.95
N GLU A 140 14.42 0.59 12.65
CA GLU A 140 15.24 1.69 13.13
C GLU A 140 14.80 3.04 12.54
N ARG A 141 14.48 3.07 11.24
CA ARG A 141 13.92 4.26 10.56
C ARG A 141 12.64 4.74 11.24
N ASP A 142 11.71 3.82 11.49
CA ASP A 142 10.38 4.12 12.04
C ASP A 142 10.37 4.14 13.59
N ASN A 143 11.55 4.09 14.23
CA ASN A 143 11.73 4.11 15.69
C ASN A 143 10.95 3.01 16.43
N GLY A 144 10.74 1.86 15.79
CA GLY A 144 9.96 0.74 16.34
C GLY A 144 8.48 1.06 16.60
N SER A 145 7.96 2.14 16.01
CA SER A 145 6.60 2.64 16.20
C SER A 145 5.83 2.66 14.90
N CYS A 146 4.50 2.62 15.01
CA CYS A 146 3.61 2.67 13.87
C CYS A 146 3.69 4.04 13.21
N VAL A 147 4.02 4.10 11.92
CA VAL A 147 4.14 5.37 11.16
C VAL A 147 2.81 6.15 11.08
N ILE A 148 1.68 5.50 11.33
CA ILE A 148 0.35 6.14 11.33
C ILE A 148 -0.08 6.58 12.73
N THR A 149 0.15 5.74 13.74
CA THR A 149 -0.45 5.93 15.07
C THR A 149 0.54 6.30 16.16
N ASN A 150 1.85 6.26 15.88
CA ASN A 150 2.97 6.39 16.82
C ASN A 150 3.02 5.33 17.95
N LEU A 151 2.08 4.40 17.95
CA LEU A 151 2.01 3.31 18.93
C LEU A 151 3.15 2.29 18.73
N PRO A 152 3.66 1.68 19.82
CA PRO A 152 4.59 0.56 19.76
C PRO A 152 3.90 -0.73 19.29
N ASP A 153 4.61 -1.86 19.36
CA ASP A 153 4.17 -3.19 18.93
C ASP A 153 3.75 -3.23 17.46
N VAL A 154 4.74 -3.15 16.57
CA VAL A 154 4.54 -3.03 15.13
C VAL A 154 4.80 -4.32 14.36
N ASP A 155 4.09 -4.45 13.25
CA ASP A 155 4.40 -5.35 12.16
C ASP A 155 5.10 -4.59 11.03
N VAL A 156 6.06 -5.23 10.37
CA VAL A 156 6.71 -4.67 9.17
C VAL A 156 5.89 -5.06 7.95
N ALA A 157 5.19 -4.09 7.38
CA ALA A 157 4.29 -4.24 6.24
C ALA A 157 4.97 -3.89 4.92
N HIS A 158 4.72 -4.68 3.88
CA HIS A 158 5.17 -4.35 2.52
C HIS A 158 4.20 -3.39 1.84
N ILE A 159 4.73 -2.46 1.04
CA ILE A 159 3.94 -1.57 0.16
C ILE A 159 3.52 -2.37 -1.07
N TYR A 160 4.51 -2.74 -1.89
CA TYR A 160 4.38 -3.70 -2.97
C TYR A 160 4.43 -5.14 -2.41
N PRO A 161 3.45 -6.00 -2.74
CA PRO A 161 3.34 -7.33 -2.13
C PRO A 161 4.52 -8.24 -2.44
N LEU A 162 5.03 -8.91 -1.40
CA LEU A 162 6.09 -9.92 -1.55
C LEU A 162 5.68 -11.09 -2.47
N SER A 163 4.40 -11.44 -2.51
CA SER A 163 3.85 -12.50 -3.38
C SER A 163 3.95 -12.17 -4.87
N LEU A 164 4.14 -10.90 -5.22
CA LEU A 164 4.31 -10.44 -6.61
C LEU A 164 5.79 -10.21 -6.98
N LYS A 165 6.72 -10.87 -6.29
CA LYS A 165 8.13 -10.86 -6.71
C LYS A 165 8.30 -11.55 -8.07
N GLU A 166 9.24 -11.06 -8.86
CA GLU A 166 9.64 -11.71 -10.10
C GLU A 166 10.19 -13.11 -9.79
N GLY A 167 9.81 -14.11 -10.60
CA GLY A 167 10.26 -15.48 -10.41
C GLY A 167 11.77 -15.61 -10.61
N ARG A 168 12.45 -16.37 -9.74
CA ARG A 168 13.90 -16.63 -9.86
C ARG A 168 14.24 -17.76 -10.85
N SER A 169 13.23 -18.50 -11.32
CA SER A 169 13.39 -19.65 -12.23
C SER A 169 12.91 -19.31 -13.64
N SER A 170 13.28 -20.14 -14.62
CA SER A 170 12.83 -20.04 -16.02
C SER A 170 11.34 -20.35 -16.22
N ALA A 171 10.60 -20.66 -15.16
CA ALA A 171 9.15 -20.84 -15.20
C ALA A 171 8.48 -19.45 -15.18
N LYS A 172 7.62 -19.19 -16.17
CA LYS A 172 6.87 -17.92 -16.24
C LYS A 172 5.98 -17.78 -15.01
N ASN A 173 6.14 -16.70 -14.26
CA ASN A 173 5.18 -16.32 -13.23
C ASN A 173 4.01 -15.63 -13.92
N GLU A 174 3.00 -16.40 -14.33
CA GLU A 174 1.84 -15.89 -15.05
C GLU A 174 1.11 -14.78 -14.28
N THR A 175 1.05 -14.86 -12.95
CA THR A 175 0.43 -13.83 -12.11
C THR A 175 1.20 -12.52 -12.17
N TYR A 176 2.54 -12.57 -12.13
CA TYR A 176 3.40 -11.40 -12.29
C TYR A 176 3.23 -10.76 -13.67
N ASP A 177 3.32 -11.57 -14.74
CA ASP A 177 3.19 -11.07 -16.11
C ASP A 177 1.80 -10.45 -16.36
N GLN A 178 0.73 -11.11 -15.89
CA GLN A 178 -0.63 -10.60 -15.98
C GLN A 178 -0.83 -9.33 -15.16
N PHE A 179 -0.22 -9.21 -13.98
CA PHE A 179 -0.30 -8.01 -13.15
C PHE A 179 0.25 -6.79 -13.89
N TRP A 180 1.48 -6.87 -14.39
CA TRP A 180 2.12 -5.76 -15.10
C TRP A 180 1.43 -5.44 -16.43
N THR A 181 1.07 -6.47 -17.22
CA THR A 181 0.32 -6.26 -18.48
C THR A 181 -1.04 -5.60 -18.25
N SER A 182 -1.68 -5.89 -17.11
CA SER A 182 -2.94 -5.23 -16.74
C SER A 182 -2.72 -3.77 -16.37
N LEU A 183 -1.63 -3.42 -15.69
CA LEU A 183 -1.28 -2.02 -15.41
C LEU A 183 -1.05 -1.24 -16.71
N ASP A 184 -0.30 -1.79 -17.66
CA ASP A 184 -0.03 -1.16 -18.98
C ASP A 184 -1.30 -0.89 -19.79
N THR A 185 -2.43 -1.53 -19.46
CA THR A 185 -3.71 -1.26 -20.11
C THR A 185 -4.31 0.07 -19.65
N PHE A 186 -4.12 0.45 -18.38
CA PHE A 186 -4.82 1.57 -17.75
C PHE A 186 -3.93 2.76 -17.41
N TRP A 187 -2.61 2.57 -17.33
CA TRP A 187 -1.63 3.63 -17.06
C TRP A 187 -0.61 3.70 -18.18
N SER A 188 0.09 4.82 -18.27
CA SER A 188 1.14 5.04 -19.27
C SER A 188 2.30 4.07 -19.09
N GLU A 189 2.89 3.63 -20.20
CA GLU A 189 4.05 2.73 -20.20
C GLU A 189 5.22 3.31 -19.38
N ASP A 190 5.45 4.62 -19.46
CA ASP A 190 6.48 5.32 -18.69
C ASP A 190 6.25 5.17 -17.17
N LEU A 191 5.01 5.41 -16.71
CA LEU A 191 4.66 5.29 -15.29
C LEU A 191 4.82 3.85 -14.78
N VAL A 192 4.35 2.87 -15.56
CA VAL A 192 4.45 1.45 -15.20
C VAL A 192 5.91 0.99 -15.20
N ALA A 193 6.72 1.47 -16.15
CA ALA A 193 8.15 1.18 -16.21
C ALA A 193 8.90 1.74 -14.98
N GLU A 194 8.63 3.00 -14.60
CA GLU A 194 9.22 3.62 -13.40
C GLU A 194 8.92 2.77 -12.14
N TRP A 195 7.67 2.36 -11.97
CA TRP A 195 7.26 1.49 -10.87
C TRP A 195 7.96 0.14 -10.89
N LYS A 196 8.10 -0.47 -12.06
CA LYS A 196 8.72 -1.79 -12.24
C LYS A 196 10.22 -1.73 -11.98
N GLU A 197 10.91 -0.70 -12.45
CA GLU A 197 12.36 -0.51 -12.28
C GLU A 197 12.78 -0.50 -10.81
N ARG A 198 11.93 0.07 -9.93
CA ARG A 198 12.16 0.05 -8.47
C ARG A 198 12.26 -1.36 -7.88
N LEU A 199 11.72 -2.37 -8.56
CA LEU A 199 11.56 -3.73 -8.06
C LEU A 199 12.41 -4.75 -8.82
N THR A 200 13.05 -4.38 -9.93
CA THR A 200 13.87 -5.28 -10.78
C THR A 200 15.35 -5.36 -10.35
N GLY A 201 15.73 -4.72 -9.25
CA GLY A 201 17.09 -4.79 -8.72
C GLY A 201 17.45 -6.15 -8.10
N PRO A 202 18.73 -6.39 -7.73
CA PRO A 202 19.18 -7.65 -7.13
C PRO A 202 18.45 -8.02 -5.83
N CYS A 203 17.93 -7.03 -5.12
CA CYS A 203 17.15 -7.19 -3.89
C CYS A 203 15.66 -7.41 -4.15
N GLY A 204 15.19 -7.30 -5.40
CA GLY A 204 13.79 -7.48 -5.77
C GLY A 204 12.85 -6.61 -4.92
N THR A 205 11.92 -7.28 -4.24
CA THR A 205 10.94 -6.65 -3.33
C THR A 205 11.44 -6.47 -1.90
N GLU A 206 12.61 -7.02 -1.54
CA GLU A 206 13.22 -6.95 -0.22
C GLU A 206 14.01 -5.65 -0.04
N LEU A 207 13.31 -4.52 -0.12
CA LEU A 207 13.87 -3.16 -0.04
C LEU A 207 13.31 -2.41 1.16
N CYS A 208 14.13 -1.60 1.85
CA CYS A 208 13.67 -0.81 2.99
C CYS A 208 12.64 0.25 2.53
N GLU A 209 12.81 0.73 1.30
CA GLU A 209 11.86 1.60 0.60
C GLU A 209 10.50 0.93 0.33
N ASN A 210 10.42 -0.40 0.37
CA ASN A 210 9.19 -1.17 0.20
C ASN A 210 8.54 -1.56 1.55
N LEU A 211 9.08 -1.12 2.69
CA LEU A 211 8.62 -1.51 4.02
C LEU A 211 8.14 -0.32 4.86
N LEU A 212 7.16 -0.56 5.72
CA LEU A 212 6.59 0.38 6.70
C LEU A 212 6.33 -0.33 8.03
N CYS A 213 6.56 0.33 9.16
CA CYS A 213 6.11 -0.18 10.46
C CYS A 213 4.66 0.23 10.74
N LEU A 214 3.77 -0.74 10.91
CA LEU A 214 2.34 -0.52 11.19
C LEU A 214 1.93 -1.28 12.45
N CYS A 215 1.11 -0.68 13.31
CA CYS A 215 0.46 -1.43 14.39
C CYS A 215 -0.49 -2.49 13.80
N PRO A 216 -0.84 -3.58 14.52
CA PRO A 216 -1.56 -4.72 13.94
C PRO A 216 -2.90 -4.34 13.30
N ASN A 217 -3.61 -3.35 13.86
CA ASN A 217 -4.85 -2.84 13.27
C ASN A 217 -4.60 -2.10 11.95
N ALA A 218 -3.60 -1.20 11.92
CA ALA A 218 -3.23 -0.49 10.71
C ALA A 218 -2.71 -1.45 9.63
N HIS A 219 -1.91 -2.46 10.00
CA HIS A 219 -1.42 -3.47 9.05
C HIS A 219 -2.58 -4.27 8.41
N ARG A 220 -3.59 -4.66 9.21
CA ARG A 220 -4.81 -5.31 8.68
C ARG A 220 -5.56 -4.40 7.72
N TYR A 221 -5.70 -3.12 8.06
CA TYR A 221 -6.42 -2.15 7.21
C TYR A 221 -5.65 -1.81 5.94
N TRP A 222 -4.31 -1.80 6.01
CA TRP A 222 -3.41 -1.64 4.87
C TRP A 222 -3.60 -2.75 3.84
N GLY A 223 -3.53 -4.01 4.28
CA GLY A 223 -3.72 -5.18 3.42
C GLY A 223 -5.16 -5.32 2.89
N ALA A 224 -6.16 -4.83 3.63
CA ALA A 224 -7.56 -4.84 3.22
C ALA A 224 -7.99 -3.63 2.37
N CYS A 225 -7.06 -2.75 1.98
CA CYS A 225 -7.35 -1.52 1.23
C CYS A 225 -8.35 -0.59 1.93
N TYR A 226 -8.38 -0.55 3.26
CA TYR A 226 -9.29 0.33 4.01
C TYR A 226 -8.73 1.73 4.23
N PHE A 227 -7.45 1.95 3.95
CA PHE A 227 -6.89 3.28 3.80
C PHE A 227 -5.80 3.28 2.72
N ALA A 228 -5.42 4.46 2.28
CA ALA A 228 -4.27 4.67 1.43
C ALA A 228 -3.55 5.98 1.78
N LEU A 229 -2.29 6.07 1.34
CA LEU A 229 -1.42 7.22 1.56
C LEU A 229 -1.14 7.87 0.22
N GLN A 230 -1.66 9.08 0.00
CA GLN A 230 -1.33 9.88 -1.16
C GLN A 230 0.05 10.50 -0.93
N PRO A 231 1.08 10.16 -1.72
CA PRO A 231 2.37 10.84 -1.63
C PRO A 231 2.19 12.29 -2.11
N LEU A 232 2.73 13.25 -1.34
CA LEU A 232 2.48 14.68 -1.52
C LEU A 232 3.74 15.50 -1.82
N HIS A 233 4.82 15.27 -1.05
CA HIS A 233 6.11 15.89 -1.35
C HIS A 233 7.26 15.11 -0.73
N LEU A 234 8.29 14.80 -1.53
CA LEU A 234 9.58 14.32 -1.05
C LEU A 234 10.56 15.50 -1.06
N ARG A 235 11.22 15.75 0.07
CA ARG A 235 12.23 16.83 0.14
C ARG A 235 13.48 16.46 -0.63
N ASP A 236 14.20 17.49 -1.10
CA ASP A 236 15.43 17.34 -1.90
C ASP A 236 16.52 16.54 -1.18
N ASP A 237 16.60 16.65 0.15
CA ASP A 237 17.56 15.90 0.98
C ASP A 237 17.16 14.44 1.21
N ARG A 238 15.97 14.03 0.74
CA ARG A 238 15.36 12.70 0.88
C ARG A 238 15.17 12.26 2.34
N LYS A 239 15.17 13.21 3.29
CA LYS A 239 15.02 12.92 4.72
C LYS A 239 13.60 13.03 5.22
N GLU A 240 12.72 13.65 4.44
CA GLU A 240 11.32 13.80 4.77
C GLU A 240 10.43 13.55 3.56
N LEU A 241 9.43 12.68 3.75
CA LEU A 241 8.38 12.39 2.80
C LEU A 241 7.03 12.69 3.44
N ILE A 242 6.33 13.68 2.89
CA ILE A 242 5.00 14.07 3.30
C ILE A 242 3.99 13.25 2.48
N THR A 243 3.07 12.63 3.17
CA THR A 243 1.92 11.93 2.57
C THR A 243 0.62 12.39 3.24
N ARG A 244 -0.50 12.10 2.59
CA ARG A 244 -1.82 12.37 3.13
C ARG A 244 -2.63 11.09 3.24
N PHE A 245 -3.22 10.89 4.41
CA PHE A 245 -4.03 9.75 4.71
C PHE A 245 -5.45 9.90 4.16
N TYR A 246 -6.01 8.82 3.63
CA TYR A 246 -7.43 8.72 3.32
C TYR A 246 -8.01 7.40 3.81
N TRP A 247 -9.14 7.49 4.52
CA TRP A 247 -10.02 6.35 4.69
C TRP A 247 -10.65 5.98 3.34
N LEU A 248 -10.77 4.67 3.10
CA LEU A 248 -11.36 4.13 1.89
C LEU A 248 -12.61 3.30 2.24
N PRO A 249 -13.60 3.23 1.33
CA PRO A 249 -14.87 2.57 1.63
C PRO A 249 -14.70 1.05 1.68
N LYS A 250 -15.57 0.42 2.48
CA LYS A 250 -15.75 -1.03 2.47
C LYS A 250 -16.93 -1.38 1.58
N VAL A 251 -16.64 -1.84 0.36
CA VAL A 251 -17.64 -2.21 -0.65
C VAL A 251 -17.51 -3.69 -0.96
N THR A 252 -18.60 -4.34 -1.35
CA THR A 252 -18.58 -5.69 -1.93
C THR A 252 -18.56 -5.61 -3.45
N ARG A 253 -17.80 -6.50 -4.11
CA ARG A 253 -17.79 -6.56 -5.58
C ARG A 253 -19.20 -6.70 -6.14
N HIS A 254 -19.51 -5.90 -7.16
CA HIS A 254 -20.86 -5.79 -7.72
C HIS A 254 -20.81 -5.38 -9.20
N THR A 255 -21.96 -5.37 -9.84
CA THR A 255 -22.14 -4.80 -11.18
C THR A 255 -22.59 -3.34 -11.05
N VAL A 256 -22.02 -2.46 -11.87
CA VAL A 256 -22.26 -1.01 -11.84
C VAL A 256 -22.60 -0.48 -13.23
N GLN A 257 -23.33 0.64 -13.30
CA GLN A 257 -23.50 1.35 -14.56
C GLN A 257 -22.16 1.98 -14.95
N VAL A 258 -21.79 1.84 -16.21
CA VAL A 258 -20.49 2.29 -16.74
C VAL A 258 -20.27 3.79 -16.50
N GLN A 259 -21.34 4.60 -16.59
CA GLN A 259 -21.30 6.05 -16.44
C GLN A 259 -21.35 6.55 -15.00
N ASP A 260 -21.64 5.69 -14.01
CA ASP A 260 -21.73 6.12 -12.62
C ASP A 260 -20.35 6.59 -12.16
N LYS A 261 -20.25 7.81 -11.66
CA LYS A 261 -18.98 8.34 -11.15
C LYS A 261 -18.65 7.68 -9.80
N PRO A 262 -17.42 7.20 -9.59
CA PRO A 262 -17.03 6.68 -8.27
C PRO A 262 -17.05 7.79 -7.22
N SER A 263 -17.19 7.39 -5.96
CA SER A 263 -17.07 8.28 -4.82
C SER A 263 -16.35 7.59 -3.66
N ILE A 264 -15.58 8.36 -2.90
CA ILE A 264 -14.90 7.89 -1.69
C ILE A 264 -15.36 8.76 -0.51
N PRO A 265 -16.04 8.18 0.49
CA PRO A 265 -16.36 8.88 1.73
C PRO A 265 -15.07 9.23 2.48
N LEU A 266 -15.00 10.45 3.03
CA LEU A 266 -13.83 10.91 3.80
C LEU A 266 -13.81 10.39 5.25
N HIS A 267 -14.83 9.67 5.69
CA HIS A 267 -14.92 9.08 7.02
C HIS A 267 -14.62 7.57 6.96
N PRO A 268 -14.07 7.00 8.04
CA PRO A 268 -13.87 5.56 8.13
C PRO A 268 -15.20 4.80 8.00
N PRO A 269 -15.21 3.61 7.39
CA PRO A 269 -16.35 2.70 7.45
C PRO A 269 -16.77 2.44 8.90
N LYS A 270 -18.08 2.41 9.17
CA LYS A 270 -18.65 2.36 10.53
C LYS A 270 -18.20 1.14 11.34
N GLU A 271 -17.87 0.05 10.66
CA GLU A 271 -17.46 -1.21 11.27
C GLU A 271 -15.97 -1.26 11.63
N LEU A 272 -15.18 -0.27 11.20
CA LEU A 272 -13.75 -0.21 11.50
C LEU A 272 -13.50 0.56 12.79
N LEU A 273 -12.49 0.11 13.53
CA LEU A 273 -11.96 0.87 14.64
C LEU A 273 -11.19 2.05 14.07
N ASN A 274 -11.59 3.29 14.38
CA ASN A 274 -10.77 4.44 14.00
C ASN A 274 -9.37 4.29 14.62
N LEU A 275 -8.36 4.38 13.77
CA LEU A 275 -6.98 4.52 14.22
C LEU A 275 -6.86 5.81 15.05
N ARG A 276 -6.14 5.71 16.17
CA ARG A 276 -5.84 6.85 17.03
C ARG A 276 -4.35 7.12 16.95
N VAL A 277 -4.00 8.37 16.69
CA VAL A 277 -2.63 8.84 16.69
C VAL A 277 -2.31 9.34 18.09
N GLU A 278 -1.24 8.82 18.68
CA GLU A 278 -0.68 9.32 19.92
C GLU A 278 0.34 10.42 19.60
N ASN A 279 0.13 11.61 20.16
CA ASN A 279 1.03 12.74 20.00
C ASN A 279 2.13 12.67 21.06
N THR A 280 3.25 13.36 20.82
CA THR A 280 4.39 13.41 21.74
C THR A 280 4.06 14.06 23.09
N ASP A 281 3.01 14.86 23.15
CA ASP A 281 2.50 15.51 24.37
C ASP A 281 1.55 14.61 25.18
N GLY A 282 1.33 13.36 24.74
CA GLY A 282 0.42 12.39 25.36
C GLY A 282 -1.05 12.60 25.00
N SER A 283 -1.39 13.61 24.18
CA SER A 283 -2.73 13.74 23.62
C SER A 283 -2.94 12.69 22.52
N ALA A 284 -4.20 12.33 22.26
CA ALA A 284 -4.53 11.42 21.19
C ALA A 284 -5.71 11.94 20.36
N HIS A 285 -5.63 11.80 19.05
CA HIS A 285 -6.72 12.14 18.13
C HIS A 285 -7.03 10.99 17.20
N LYS A 286 -8.22 11.00 16.60
CA LYS A 286 -8.63 10.01 15.60
C LYS A 286 -8.05 10.41 14.25
N MET A 287 -7.53 9.43 13.51
CA MET A 287 -7.09 9.64 12.14
C MET A 287 -8.30 9.94 11.24
N ASN A 288 -8.22 11.02 10.46
CA ASN A 288 -9.22 11.46 9.50
C ASN A 288 -8.62 11.50 8.09
N SER A 289 -9.47 11.41 7.07
CA SER A 289 -9.00 11.65 5.70
C SER A 289 -8.58 13.11 5.56
N GLY A 290 -7.41 13.35 4.99
CA GLY A 290 -6.79 14.67 4.91
C GLY A 290 -5.64 14.87 5.91
N ASP A 291 -5.57 14.08 6.98
CA ASP A 291 -4.49 14.17 7.95
C ASP A 291 -3.15 13.80 7.29
N LEU A 292 -2.09 14.53 7.65
CA LEU A 292 -0.76 14.32 7.10
C LEU A 292 -0.01 13.25 7.87
N VAL A 293 0.68 12.38 7.13
CA VAL A 293 1.62 11.39 7.67
C VAL A 293 2.99 11.73 7.11
N VAL A 294 3.92 12.08 8.00
CA VAL A 294 5.27 12.52 7.63
C VAL A 294 6.24 11.41 7.99
N PHE A 295 6.91 10.86 6.98
CA PHE A 295 7.99 9.90 7.15
C PHE A 295 9.31 10.65 7.25
N GLN A 296 10.15 10.25 8.20
CA GLN A 296 11.45 10.87 8.42
C GLN A 296 12.55 9.83 8.51
N THR A 297 13.75 10.18 8.05
CA THR A 297 14.96 9.39 8.22
C THR A 297 16.16 10.27 8.55
N LYS A 298 17.05 9.75 9.39
CA LYS A 298 18.33 10.39 9.71
C LYS A 298 19.41 10.04 8.68
N ASP A 299 19.23 8.92 7.98
CA ASP A 299 20.20 8.34 7.07
C ASP A 299 19.47 7.84 5.80
N PRO A 300 19.31 8.71 4.79
CA PRO A 300 18.60 8.36 3.57
C PRO A 300 19.32 7.32 2.71
N GLU A 301 20.59 7.00 2.98
CA GLU A 301 21.34 5.98 2.25
C GLU A 301 21.14 4.59 2.84
N ASN A 302 21.23 4.45 4.17
CA ASN A 302 21.14 3.14 4.83
C ASN A 302 19.73 2.82 5.37
N MET A 303 18.92 3.84 5.63
CA MET A 303 17.54 3.74 6.13
C MET A 303 16.61 4.61 5.26
N PRO A 304 16.53 4.34 3.95
CA PRO A 304 15.75 5.18 3.05
C PRO A 304 14.27 5.19 3.43
N LEU A 305 13.64 6.33 3.12
CA LEU A 305 12.19 6.49 3.25
C LEU A 305 11.44 5.51 2.34
N PRO A 306 10.15 5.26 2.61
CA PRO A 306 9.29 4.58 1.66
C PRO A 306 9.39 5.19 0.26
N SER A 307 9.47 4.36 -0.77
CA SER A 307 9.56 4.84 -2.15
C SER A 307 8.30 5.62 -2.51
N TRP A 308 8.50 6.82 -3.07
CA TRP A 308 7.44 7.65 -3.61
C TRP A 308 6.59 6.88 -4.63
N ASP A 309 7.26 6.21 -5.55
CA ASP A 309 6.67 5.50 -6.68
C ASP A 309 5.84 4.30 -6.20
N LEU A 310 6.35 3.55 -5.21
CA LEU A 310 5.60 2.44 -4.62
C LEU A 310 4.39 2.92 -3.83
N LEU A 311 4.50 4.04 -3.12
CA LEU A 311 3.36 4.67 -2.44
C LEU A 311 2.34 5.22 -3.44
N GLN A 312 2.77 5.75 -4.59
CA GLN A 312 1.87 6.20 -5.64
C GLN A 312 1.11 5.02 -6.25
N MET A 313 1.79 3.91 -6.55
CA MET A 313 1.13 2.68 -6.98
C MET A 313 0.13 2.21 -5.92
N GLN A 314 0.52 2.19 -4.65
CA GLN A 314 -0.35 1.81 -3.54
C GLN A 314 -1.58 2.72 -3.45
N TRP A 315 -1.39 4.03 -3.56
CA TRP A 315 -2.47 5.02 -3.56
C TRP A 315 -3.50 4.75 -4.65
N ILE A 316 -3.06 4.41 -5.85
CA ILE A 316 -3.93 4.11 -6.98
C ILE A 316 -4.66 2.77 -6.77
N LEU A 317 -3.91 1.71 -6.50
CA LEU A 317 -4.46 0.35 -6.44
C LEU A 317 -5.35 0.11 -5.22
N ASN A 318 -5.04 0.70 -4.05
CA ASN A 318 -5.91 0.60 -2.89
C ASN A 318 -7.24 1.33 -3.10
N ARG A 319 -7.24 2.51 -3.76
CA ARG A 319 -8.49 3.19 -4.13
C ARG A 319 -9.35 2.32 -5.03
N ILE A 320 -8.77 1.72 -6.07
CA ILE A 320 -9.46 0.80 -6.98
C ILE A 320 -10.00 -0.40 -6.21
N GLY A 321 -9.18 -1.05 -5.37
CA GLY A 321 -9.58 -2.21 -4.58
C GLY A 321 -10.74 -1.91 -3.62
N ALA A 322 -10.74 -0.73 -3.02
CA ALA A 322 -11.78 -0.29 -2.10
C ALA A 322 -13.11 0.04 -2.80
N ILE A 323 -13.10 0.92 -3.82
CA ILE A 323 -14.34 1.36 -4.49
C ILE A 323 -14.97 0.24 -5.32
N SER A 324 -14.16 -0.67 -5.87
CA SER A 324 -14.67 -1.84 -6.59
C SER A 324 -15.18 -2.93 -5.66
N GLY A 325 -14.76 -2.95 -4.41
CA GLY A 325 -15.01 -4.05 -3.49
C GLY A 325 -14.24 -5.34 -3.80
N ALA A 326 -13.29 -5.30 -4.76
CA ALA A 326 -12.36 -6.40 -4.99
C ALA A 326 -11.51 -6.68 -3.74
N ALA A 327 -11.30 -5.67 -2.87
CA ALA A 327 -10.64 -5.85 -1.59
C ALA A 327 -11.46 -6.65 -0.56
N SER A 328 -12.79 -6.72 -0.68
CA SER A 328 -13.68 -7.46 0.22
C SER A 328 -14.14 -8.81 -0.34
N ALA A 329 -13.78 -9.16 -1.59
CA ALA A 329 -14.07 -10.48 -2.13
C ALA A 329 -13.43 -11.53 -1.21
N SER A 330 -14.28 -12.40 -0.67
CA SER A 330 -13.93 -13.39 0.35
C SER A 330 -12.70 -14.19 -0.08
N THR A 331 -11.55 -13.89 0.51
CA THR A 331 -10.51 -14.89 0.75
C THR A 331 -11.13 -15.83 1.78
N TRP A 332 -11.88 -16.83 1.30
CA TRP A 332 -12.29 -17.95 2.14
C TRP A 332 -11.00 -18.46 2.82
N PRO A 333 -11.02 -18.89 4.10
CA PRO A 333 -9.82 -19.31 4.83
C PRO A 333 -8.97 -20.43 4.19
N TRP A 334 -9.38 -20.96 3.04
CA TRP A 334 -8.71 -22.01 2.27
C TRP A 334 -7.97 -21.49 1.02
N ASP A 335 -7.95 -20.18 0.75
CA ASP A 335 -7.10 -19.57 -0.31
C ASP A 335 -5.67 -19.27 0.22
N TRP A 336 -5.36 -19.77 1.42
CA TRP A 336 -4.02 -19.78 2.03
C TRP A 336 -3.35 -21.14 1.76
N ASP A 337 -3.29 -21.57 0.51
CA ASP A 337 -2.50 -22.74 0.17
C ASP A 337 -1.03 -22.39 0.05
N THR A 338 -0.27 -23.11 0.87
CA THR A 338 1.17 -23.10 1.07
C THR A 338 1.86 -23.73 -0.14
N GLU A 339 2.52 -22.91 -0.96
CA GLU A 339 3.55 -23.39 -1.87
C GLU A 339 4.92 -22.86 -1.41
N ASP A 340 5.40 -23.43 -0.31
CA ASP A 340 6.82 -23.45 0.06
C ASP A 340 7.14 -24.89 0.52
N GLU A 341 7.02 -25.87 -0.38
CA GLU A 341 7.71 -27.16 -0.26
C GLU A 341 8.89 -27.18 -1.22
N ASP A 342 9.95 -26.46 -0.84
CA ASP A 342 11.29 -26.71 -1.37
C ASP A 342 12.12 -27.35 -0.25
N SER A 343 11.80 -28.62 0.06
CA SER A 343 12.70 -29.50 0.80
C SER A 343 12.97 -30.75 -0.01
N ASN A 344 13.98 -30.66 -0.88
CA ASN A 344 14.68 -31.80 -1.44
C ASN A 344 15.26 -32.64 -0.29
N MET A 345 14.52 -33.63 0.19
CA MET A 345 15.00 -34.64 1.13
C MET A 345 15.11 -35.97 0.38
N GLU A 346 16.26 -36.15 -0.26
CA GLU A 346 16.71 -37.42 -0.84
C GLU A 346 16.78 -38.47 0.28
N PHE A 347 15.87 -39.45 0.25
CA PHE A 347 15.78 -40.51 1.25
C PHE A 347 16.69 -41.66 0.83
N GLU A 348 17.91 -41.72 1.41
CA GLU A 348 18.75 -42.93 1.35
C GLU A 348 18.07 -44.04 2.17
N TYR A 349 17.61 -45.09 1.49
CA TYR A 349 17.15 -46.32 2.12
C TYR A 349 18.37 -47.12 2.60
N TYR A 350 18.49 -47.30 3.92
CA TYR A 350 19.29 -48.36 4.51
C TYR A 350 18.39 -49.59 4.71
N ASP A 351 18.66 -50.65 3.96
CA ASP A 351 18.12 -51.99 4.20
C ASP A 351 18.82 -52.58 5.43
N ASP A 352 18.07 -52.74 6.53
CA ASP A 352 18.42 -53.68 7.60
C ASP A 352 17.46 -54.88 7.48
N GLU A 353 17.83 -55.84 6.62
CA GLU A 353 17.44 -57.24 6.80
C GLU A 353 18.32 -57.80 7.93
N ASP A 354 17.74 -58.08 9.08
CA ASP A 354 17.98 -59.29 9.87
C ASP A 354 17.39 -59.14 11.28
N MET A 355 16.33 -59.91 11.56
CA MET A 355 16.23 -60.60 12.85
C MET A 355 15.34 -61.84 12.70
N GLU A 356 15.96 -62.98 13.03
CA GLU A 356 15.45 -64.37 13.03
C GLU A 356 14.12 -64.59 13.76
#